data_AF-A0A8T3QHC3-F1
#
_entry.id   AF-A0A8T3QHC3-F1
#
_cell.length_a   1.000
_cell.length_b   1.000
_cell.length_c   1.000
_cell.angle_alpha   90.00
_cell.angle_beta   90.00
_cell.angle_gamma   90.00
#
_symmetry.space_group_name_H-M   'P 1'
#
loop_
_entity.id
_entity.type
_entity.pdbx_description
1 polymer ?
#
loop_
_entity_poly.entity_id
_entity_poly.type
_entity_poly.pdbx_seq_one_letter_code
_entity_poly.pdbx_strand_id
1 'polypeptide(L)'
;MRMADLKPGWSIVGNDGSRVGTVREVGQNYVLTSIAGMSSDIYVPASAIANVEHEVIHLSVPQQDVAHMGWAQPPRDEDVLATSPEADLHRHI
;
A
#
# COMPACT_ATOMS: atom_id res chain seq x y z
N MET A 1 7.82 7.48 10.20
CA MET A 1 6.52 8.12 10.50
C MET A 1 5.62 7.08 11.15
N ARG A 2 4.83 7.42 12.17
CA ARG A 2 3.92 6.44 12.82
C ARG A 2 2.57 6.48 12.12
N MET A 3 2.04 5.33 11.72
CA MET A 3 0.75 5.23 11.03
C MET A 3 -0.41 5.80 11.86
N ALA A 4 -0.27 5.81 13.19
CA ALA A 4 -1.23 6.38 14.13
C ALA A 4 -1.49 7.89 13.99
N ASP A 5 -0.67 8.62 13.21
CA ASP A 5 -0.88 10.06 12.95
C ASP A 5 -1.79 10.33 11.75
N LEU A 6 -2.04 9.31 10.91
CA LEU A 6 -2.91 9.40 9.75
C LEU A 6 -4.37 9.58 10.18
N LYS A 7 -5.10 10.49 9.52
CA LYS A 7 -6.53 10.72 9.80
C LYS A 7 -7.44 10.28 8.65
N PRO A 8 -8.64 9.77 8.96
CA PRO A 8 -9.66 9.58 7.95
C PRO A 8 -10.03 10.91 7.27
N GLY A 9 -10.29 10.85 5.96
CA GLY A 9 -10.54 12.00 5.10
C GLY A 9 -9.34 12.50 4.30
N TRP A 10 -8.13 12.04 4.60
CA TRP A 10 -6.92 12.43 3.87
C TRP A 10 -6.93 11.93 2.42
N SER A 11 -6.32 12.72 1.54
CA SER A 11 -6.23 12.36 0.11
C SER A 11 -5.14 11.33 -0.09
N ILE A 12 -5.39 10.32 -0.90
CA ILE A 12 -4.36 9.35 -1.28
C ILE A 12 -4.05 9.56 -2.75
N VAL A 13 -2.79 9.79 -3.05
CA VAL A 13 -2.27 9.98 -4.41
C VAL A 13 -1.23 8.93 -4.72
N GLY A 14 -1.25 8.43 -5.94
CA GLY A 14 -0.20 7.55 -6.45
C GLY A 14 1.09 8.31 -6.69
N ASN A 15 2.16 7.58 -6.98
CA ASN A 15 3.46 8.14 -7.37
C ASN A 15 3.38 9.06 -8.60
N ASP A 16 2.38 8.82 -9.45
CA ASP A 16 2.07 9.62 -10.65
C ASP A 16 1.38 10.96 -10.31
N GLY A 17 1.06 11.22 -9.04
CA GLY A 17 0.24 12.36 -8.60
C GLY A 17 -1.26 12.16 -8.81
N SER A 18 -1.65 11.07 -9.47
CA SER A 18 -3.05 10.70 -9.70
C SER A 18 -3.75 10.29 -8.39
N ARG A 19 -4.92 10.88 -8.12
CA ARG A 19 -5.70 10.60 -6.90
C ARG A 19 -6.30 9.21 -6.93
N VAL A 20 -5.93 8.38 -5.96
CA VAL A 20 -6.45 7.01 -5.78
C VAL A 20 -7.79 7.06 -5.05
N GLY A 21 -7.87 7.88 -4.00
CA GLY A 21 -9.07 7.96 -3.17
C GLY A 21 -8.86 8.77 -1.91
N THR A 22 -9.65 8.45 -0.89
CA THR A 22 -9.54 9.04 0.44
C THR A 22 -9.42 7.98 1.51
N VAL A 23 -8.67 8.29 2.57
CA VAL A 23 -8.57 7.46 3.76
C VAL A 23 -9.95 7.31 4.38
N ARG A 24 -10.47 6.09 4.44
CA ARG A 24 -11.69 5.75 5.16
C ARG A 24 -11.36 5.37 6.60
N GLU A 25 -10.36 4.52 6.79
CA GLU A 25 -9.92 4.02 8.10
C GLU A 25 -8.42 3.77 8.09
N VAL A 26 -7.77 3.91 9.24
CA VAL A 26 -6.35 3.62 9.41
C VAL A 26 -6.23 2.46 10.39
N GLY A 27 -5.71 1.35 9.88
CA GLY A 27 -5.32 0.20 10.70
C GLY A 27 -3.90 0.34 11.24
N GLN A 28 -3.48 -0.68 11.97
CA GLN A 28 -2.15 -0.74 12.59
C GLN A 28 -1.01 -0.90 11.58
N ASN A 29 -1.23 -1.59 10.45
CA ASN A 29 -0.24 -1.82 9.38
C ASN A 29 -0.77 -1.53 7.97
N TYR A 30 -2.01 -1.02 7.86
CA TYR A 30 -2.67 -0.77 6.59
C TYR A 30 -3.59 0.45 6.70
N VAL A 31 -3.96 1.01 5.55
CA VAL A 31 -4.88 2.13 5.41
C VAL A 31 -6.00 1.69 4.49
N LEU A 32 -7.22 1.71 5.01
CA LEU A 32 -8.42 1.47 4.21
C LEU A 32 -8.77 2.72 3.43
N THR A 33 -8.86 2.57 2.12
CA THR A 33 -9.11 3.65 1.18
C THR A 33 -10.41 3.38 0.46
N SER A 34 -11.27 4.39 0.38
CA SER A 34 -12.44 4.32 -0.50
C SER A 34 -12.20 5.14 -1.76
N ILE A 35 -12.51 4.55 -2.91
CA ILE A 35 -12.45 5.20 -4.21
C ILE A 35 -13.75 5.96 -4.41
N ALA A 36 -13.67 7.26 -4.71
CA ALA A 36 -14.85 8.07 -4.98
C ALA A 36 -15.59 7.53 -6.23
N GLY A 37 -16.86 7.13 -6.05
CA GLY A 37 -17.69 6.58 -7.15
C GLY A 37 -17.64 5.06 -7.31
N MET A 38 -16.87 4.35 -6.48
CA MET A 38 -16.88 2.89 -6.43
C MET A 38 -17.17 2.41 -5.00
N SER A 39 -18.02 1.38 -4.87
CA SER A 39 -18.32 0.73 -3.59
C SER A 39 -17.21 -0.20 -3.10
N SER A 40 -16.05 -0.18 -3.77
CA SER A 40 -14.91 -1.04 -3.47
C SER A 40 -13.93 -0.32 -2.56
N ASP A 41 -13.50 -1.03 -1.53
CA ASP A 41 -12.47 -0.58 -0.62
C ASP A 41 -11.11 -1.17 -1.00
N ILE A 42 -10.06 -0.38 -0.80
CA ILE A 42 -8.69 -0.78 -1.07
C ILE A 42 -7.89 -0.72 0.22
N TYR A 43 -7.18 -1.81 0.51
CA TYR A 43 -6.31 -1.97 1.66
C TYR A 43 -4.87 -1.62 1.26
N VAL A 44 -4.46 -0.38 1.53
CA VAL A 44 -3.11 0.10 1.22
C VAL A 44 -2.17 -0.28 2.36
N PRO A 45 -1.15 -1.13 2.14
CA PRO A 45 -0.18 -1.48 3.18
C PRO A 45 0.74 -0.30 3.51
N ALA A 46 1.23 -0.25 4.75
CA ALA A 46 2.21 0.75 5.19
C ALA A 46 3.43 0.84 4.26
N SER A 47 3.90 -0.33 3.79
CA SER A 47 5.07 -0.47 2.92
C SER A 47 4.89 0.20 1.55
N ALA A 48 3.64 0.45 1.13
CA ALA A 48 3.34 1.16 -0.11
C ALA A 48 3.33 2.68 0.04
N ILE A 49 3.34 3.20 1.26
CA ILE A 49 3.35 4.64 1.53
C ILE A 49 4.78 5.15 1.37
N ALA A 50 5.01 5.97 0.34
CA ALA A 50 6.32 6.60 0.11
C ALA A 50 6.52 7.82 1.00
N ASN A 51 5.50 8.69 1.07
CA ASN A 51 5.56 9.93 1.84
C ASN A 51 4.17 10.34 2.34
N VAL A 52 4.13 11.20 3.34
CA VAL A 52 2.89 11.83 3.81
C VAL A 52 3.18 13.30 4.05
N GLU A 53 2.47 14.17 3.35
CA GLU A 53 2.66 15.62 3.42
C GLU A 53 1.33 16.33 3.26
N HIS A 54 1.13 17.46 3.96
CA HIS A 54 -0.04 18.32 3.77
C HIS A 54 -1.40 17.59 3.77
N GLU A 55 -1.58 16.59 4.65
CA GLU A 55 -2.82 15.78 4.72
C GLU A 55 -3.09 14.94 3.45
N VAL A 56 -2.02 14.65 2.70
CA VAL A 56 -1.98 13.81 1.51
C VAL A 56 -0.99 12.67 1.73
N ILE A 57 -1.44 11.45 1.46
CA ILE A 57 -0.61 10.24 1.48
C ILE A 57 -0.15 9.98 0.05
N HIS A 58 1.16 9.98 -0.15
CA HIS A 58 1.80 9.68 -1.41
C HIS A 58 2.25 8.23 -1.41
N LEU A 59 1.73 7.46 -2.36
CA LEU A 59 2.13 6.07 -2.56
C LEU A 59 3.39 5.98 -3.40
N SER A 60 4.18 4.93 -3.17
CA SER A 60 5.34 4.62 -4.01
C SER A 60 4.96 4.05 -5.38
N VAL A 61 3.68 3.72 -5.59
CA VAL A 61 3.16 3.12 -6.82
C VAL A 61 2.11 4.01 -7.48
N PRO A 62 1.96 3.96 -8.81
CA PRO A 62 0.94 4.75 -9.50
C PRO A 62 -0.46 4.16 -9.31
N GLN A 63 -1.49 5.02 -9.40
CA GLN A 63 -2.90 4.63 -9.13
C GLN A 63 -3.37 3.43 -9.96
N GLN A 64 -2.97 3.39 -11.23
CA GLN A 64 -3.27 2.29 -12.13
C GLN A 64 -2.74 0.94 -11.61
N ASP A 65 -1.54 0.93 -11.03
CA ASP A 65 -0.93 -0.29 -10.48
C ASP A 65 -1.62 -0.76 -9.20
N VAL A 66 -2.20 0.16 -8.42
CA VAL A 66 -2.95 -0.17 -7.18
C VAL A 66 -4.05 -1.20 -7.45
N ALA A 67 -4.74 -1.11 -8.60
CA ALA A 67 -5.75 -2.08 -9.00
C ALA A 67 -5.16 -3.44 -9.40
N HIS A 68 -3.92 -3.46 -9.90
CA HIS A 68 -3.18 -4.65 -10.30
C HIS A 68 -2.41 -5.31 -9.15
N MET A 69 -2.12 -4.56 -8.08
CA MET A 69 -1.43 -5.03 -6.88
C MET A 69 -2.28 -5.96 -5.99
N GLY A 70 -3.57 -6.12 -6.30
CA GLY A 70 -4.46 -6.99 -5.53
C GLY A 70 -4.87 -6.43 -4.16
N TRP A 71 -4.68 -5.13 -3.93
CA TRP A 71 -5.08 -4.45 -2.68
C TRP A 71 -6.59 -4.29 -2.51
N ALA A 72 -7.39 -4.78 -3.48
CA ALA A 72 -8.83 -4.98 -3.30
C ALA A 72 -9.16 -6.02 -2.22
N GLN A 73 -8.19 -6.84 -1.82
CA GLN A 73 -8.26 -7.71 -0.65
C GLN A 73 -7.31 -7.21 0.44
N PRO A 74 -7.62 -7.44 1.73
CA PRO A 74 -6.68 -7.15 2.81
C PRO A 74 -5.36 -7.87 2.52
N PRO A 75 -4.21 -7.21 2.72
CA PRO A 75 -2.92 -7.87 2.58
C PRO A 75 -2.96 -9.12 3.47
N ARG A 76 -2.77 -10.30 2.87
CA ARG A 76 -2.51 -11.50 3.65
C ARG A 76 -1.26 -11.20 4.46
N ASP A 77 -1.37 -11.39 5.77
CA ASP A 77 -0.35 -11.17 6.80
C ASP A 77 0.85 -12.12 6.58
N GLU A 78 1.46 -12.15 5.40
CA GLU A 78 2.49 -13.13 5.02
C GLU A 78 3.48 -12.50 4.04
N ASP A 79 4.10 -11.41 4.48
CA ASP A 79 5.54 -11.27 4.27
C ASP A 79 6.22 -12.24 5.24
N VAL A 80 6.14 -13.54 4.93
CA VAL A 80 7.24 -14.44 5.24
C VAL A 80 8.31 -14.19 4.17
N LEU A 81 8.99 -13.04 4.23
CA LEU A 81 10.32 -12.92 3.62
C LEU A 81 11.27 -13.86 4.36
N ALA A 82 11.28 -15.12 3.95
CA ALA A 82 12.39 -16.03 4.19
C ALA A 82 12.50 -17.01 3.01
N THR A 83 13.24 -16.54 2.01
CA THR A 83 14.05 -17.34 1.10
C THR A 83 13.28 -18.17 0.06
N SER A 84 13.20 -17.63 -1.16
CA SER A 84 13.65 -18.41 -2.31
C SER A 84 15.18 -18.48 -2.23
N PRO A 85 15.83 -19.61 -1.95
CA PRO A 85 17.19 -19.84 -2.39
C PRO A 85 17.10 -20.47 -3.77
N GLU A 86 16.64 -19.71 -4.77
CA GLU A 86 16.93 -20.03 -6.16
C GLU A 86 18.04 -19.09 -6.61
N ALA A 87 19.28 -19.48 -6.33
CA ALA A 87 20.32 -19.61 -7.36
C ALA A 87 21.72 -19.86 -6.74
N ASP A 88 22.48 -20.66 -7.47
CA ASP A 88 23.94 -20.68 -7.55
C ASP A 88 24.76 -21.70 -6.70
N LEU A 89 24.82 -22.94 -7.23
CA LEU A 89 26.04 -23.48 -7.86
C LEU A 89 27.39 -23.20 -7.16
N HIS A 90 27.88 -24.13 -6.32
CA HIS A 90 29.29 -24.60 -6.22
C HIS A 90 29.61 -25.12 -4.81
N ARG A 91 29.57 -26.44 -4.61
CA ARG A 91 30.60 -27.10 -3.80
C ARG A 91 30.83 -28.53 -4.26
N HIS A 92 31.76 -28.63 -5.19
CA HIS A 92 32.69 -29.73 -5.38
C HIS A 92 33.07 -30.39 -4.05
N ILE A 93 32.79 -31.69 -3.90
CA ILE A 93 33.72 -32.80 -3.56
C ILE A 93 32.95 -34.12 -3.52
#